data_AF-A0A819E4T4-F1
#
_entry.id   AF-A0A819E4T4-F1
#
_cell.length_a   1.000
_cell.length_b   1.000
_cell.length_c   1.000
_cell.angle_alpha   90.00
_cell.angle_beta   90.00
_cell.angle_gamma   90.00
#
_symmetry.space_group_name_H-M   'P 1'
#
loop_
_entity.id
_entity.type
_entity.pdbx_description
1 polymer ?
#
loop_
_entity_poly.entity_id
_entity_poly.type
_entity_poly.pdbx_seq_one_letter_code
_entity_poly.pdbx_strand_id
1 'polypeptide(L)'
;MAASPTTSSERIGSYKIEGQIFSPSDDKALDDMRVLVNEGEYVGIPRVDGTFVISSVPSGSYVVSVSSPWYVFEPIRVDINANGKIRARKVNFLEPGKVMLVKYPLHFDTYNEPNYFKKREVYRWNDIVFNPMFAPIILGMILFFFLPKLLPQEQEAQQIIPEANDIFQPKYNIPDIADLCARWFGGPRRQGQAIQESMVQGKKPFNDKRLQRKNKKQTNREN
;
A
#
# COMPACT_ATOMS: atom_id res chain seq x y z
N MET A 1 -22.08 57.65 -26.96
CA MET A 1 -22.39 56.24 -27.29
C MET A 1 -21.58 55.35 -26.37
N ALA A 2 -22.15 54.93 -25.24
CA ALA A 2 -21.52 53.98 -24.33
C ALA A 2 -22.21 52.62 -24.57
N ALA A 3 -21.43 51.61 -24.97
CA ALA A 3 -21.93 50.26 -25.18
C ALA A 3 -21.99 49.54 -23.83
N SER A 4 -23.18 49.06 -23.47
CA SER A 4 -23.42 48.20 -22.31
C SER A 4 -22.81 46.81 -22.56
N PRO A 5 -22.11 46.20 -21.59
CA PRO A 5 -21.68 44.82 -21.72
C PRO A 5 -22.89 43.88 -21.55
N THR A 6 -23.26 43.17 -22.61
CA THR A 6 -24.22 42.06 -22.55
C THR A 6 -23.57 40.90 -21.80
N THR A 7 -23.82 40.81 -20.48
CA THR A 7 -23.58 39.59 -19.71
C THR A 7 -24.55 38.52 -20.18
N SER A 8 -24.07 37.57 -20.98
CA SER A 8 -24.77 36.32 -21.28
C SER A 8 -24.97 35.56 -19.97
N SER A 9 -26.18 35.64 -19.41
CA SER A 9 -26.59 34.78 -18.30
C SER A 9 -26.60 33.34 -18.82
N GLU A 10 -25.53 32.61 -18.53
CA GLU A 10 -25.49 31.16 -18.66
C GLU A 10 -26.73 30.63 -17.92
N ARG A 11 -27.64 29.98 -18.66
CA ARG A 11 -28.79 29.34 -18.02
C ARG A 11 -28.22 28.25 -17.13
N ILE A 12 -28.09 28.53 -15.83
CA ILE A 12 -27.69 27.53 -14.84
C ILE A 12 -28.82 26.51 -14.81
N GLY A 13 -28.73 25.51 -15.68
CA GLY A 13 -29.65 24.39 -15.71
C GLY A 13 -29.49 23.63 -14.41
N SER A 14 -30.53 23.60 -13.60
CA SER A 14 -30.63 22.68 -12.48
C SER A 14 -31.05 21.30 -13.00
N TYR A 15 -30.24 20.29 -12.76
CA TYR A 15 -30.52 18.90 -13.09
C TYR A 15 -30.86 18.10 -11.84
N LYS A 16 -31.35 16.88 -12.07
CA LYS A 16 -31.66 15.92 -11.01
C LYS A 16 -30.82 14.67 -11.17
N ILE A 17 -30.35 14.14 -10.04
CA ILE A 17 -29.67 12.85 -9.93
C ILE A 17 -30.63 11.87 -9.27
N GLU A 18 -30.84 10.73 -9.90
CA GLU A 18 -31.77 9.69 -9.48
C GLU A 18 -31.04 8.36 -9.31
N GLY A 19 -31.49 7.59 -8.32
CA GLY A 19 -30.98 6.24 -8.10
C GLY A 19 -31.76 5.47 -7.06
N GLN A 20 -31.30 4.25 -6.82
CA GLN A 20 -31.84 3.33 -5.84
C GLN A 20 -30.70 2.68 -5.05
N ILE A 21 -30.92 2.54 -3.75
CA ILE A 21 -30.03 1.86 -2.81
C ILE A 21 -30.63 0.48 -2.53
N PHE A 22 -29.86 -0.57 -2.78
CA PHE A 22 -30.25 -1.92 -2.42
C PHE A 22 -29.65 -2.26 -1.05
N SER A 23 -30.52 -2.42 -0.05
CA SER A 23 -30.15 -2.89 1.29
C SER A 23 -30.52 -4.37 1.41
N PRO A 24 -29.62 -5.25 1.89
CA PRO A 24 -29.86 -6.69 1.90
C PRO A 24 -30.85 -7.17 2.97
N SER A 25 -31.17 -6.41 4.03
CA SER A 25 -31.96 -6.99 5.14
C SER A 25 -32.82 -6.08 6.02
N ASP A 26 -32.89 -4.75 5.85
CA ASP A 26 -33.79 -3.94 6.70
C ASP A 26 -34.22 -2.61 6.06
N ASP A 27 -35.54 -2.38 6.00
CA ASP A 27 -36.13 -1.09 5.62
C ASP A 27 -35.72 0.01 6.61
N LYS A 28 -35.53 -0.33 7.89
CA LYS A 28 -35.08 0.59 8.94
C LYS A 28 -33.67 1.11 8.71
N ALA A 29 -32.82 0.35 8.02
CA ALA A 29 -31.47 0.80 7.72
C ALA A 29 -31.48 2.03 6.79
N LEU A 30 -32.50 2.16 5.93
CA LEU A 30 -32.63 3.28 5.00
C LEU A 30 -32.89 4.62 5.71
N ASP A 31 -33.56 4.61 6.86
CA ASP A 31 -33.87 5.83 7.63
C ASP A 31 -32.59 6.52 8.15
N ASP A 32 -31.56 5.74 8.46
CA ASP A 32 -30.25 6.23 8.91
C ASP A 32 -29.32 6.59 7.73
N MET A 33 -29.71 6.28 6.49
CA MET A 33 -28.89 6.53 5.31
C MET A 33 -29.03 7.95 4.79
N ARG A 34 -27.93 8.51 4.30
CA ARG A 34 -27.90 9.79 3.61
C ARG A 34 -27.12 9.65 2.31
N VAL A 35 -27.67 10.17 1.22
CA VAL A 35 -26.96 10.24 -0.06
C VAL A 35 -26.26 11.58 -0.13
N LEU A 36 -24.93 11.56 -0.19
CA LEU A 36 -24.08 12.74 -0.20
C LEU A 36 -23.50 12.92 -1.60
N VAL A 37 -23.61 14.14 -2.14
CA VAL A 37 -22.95 14.56 -3.37
C VAL A 37 -21.79 15.48 -2.99
N ASN A 38 -20.58 15.21 -3.49
CA ASN A 38 -19.36 15.94 -3.15
C ASN A 38 -19.21 16.16 -1.63
N GLU A 39 -19.24 15.07 -0.86
CA GLU A 39 -19.05 15.11 0.60
C GLU A 39 -20.10 15.93 1.38
N GLY A 40 -21.24 16.25 0.75
CA GLY A 40 -22.36 16.93 1.41
C GLY A 40 -22.75 18.28 0.81
N GLU A 41 -22.20 18.68 -0.34
CA GLU A 41 -22.65 19.86 -1.10
C GLU A 41 -24.15 19.77 -1.43
N TYR A 42 -24.60 18.58 -1.82
CA TYR A 42 -26.02 18.24 -1.93
C TYR A 42 -26.29 16.98 -1.13
N VAL A 43 -27.41 16.98 -0.41
CA VAL A 43 -27.84 15.84 0.42
C VAL A 43 -29.19 15.36 -0.06
N GLY A 44 -29.26 14.06 -0.36
CA GLY A 44 -30.48 13.33 -0.65
C GLY A 44 -30.86 12.41 0.50
N ILE A 45 -32.15 12.29 0.76
CA ILE A 45 -32.70 11.31 1.71
C ILE A 45 -33.38 10.22 0.88
N PRO A 46 -33.02 8.94 1.07
CA PRO A 46 -33.70 7.85 0.39
C PRO A 46 -35.13 7.69 0.91
N ARG A 47 -36.02 7.23 0.03
CA ARG A 47 -37.38 6.82 0.39
C ARG A 47 -37.36 5.41 0.99
N VAL A 48 -38.52 4.98 1.51
CA VAL A 48 -38.74 3.63 2.03
C VAL A 48 -38.38 2.54 1.01
N ASP A 49 -38.60 2.80 -0.28
CA ASP A 49 -38.27 1.85 -1.36
C ASP A 49 -36.78 1.85 -1.74
N GLY A 50 -35.93 2.59 -1.02
CA GLY A 50 -34.51 2.82 -1.30
C GLY A 50 -34.24 3.79 -2.45
N THR A 51 -35.29 4.33 -3.08
CA THR A 51 -35.16 5.29 -4.19
C THR A 51 -34.83 6.69 -3.67
N PHE A 52 -33.95 7.42 -4.37
CA PHE A 52 -33.60 8.78 -4.00
C PHE A 52 -33.56 9.69 -5.24
N VAL A 53 -33.87 10.97 -5.02
CA VAL A 53 -33.81 12.01 -6.04
C VAL A 53 -33.18 13.25 -5.41
N ILE A 54 -32.09 13.71 -6.01
CA ILE A 54 -31.40 14.95 -5.62
C ILE A 54 -31.63 15.96 -6.73
N SER A 55 -32.33 17.04 -6.41
CA SER A 55 -32.65 18.11 -7.36
C SER A 55 -31.70 19.29 -7.18
N SER A 56 -31.74 20.23 -8.13
CA SER A 56 -30.97 21.49 -8.05
C SER A 56 -29.46 21.32 -8.18
N VAL A 57 -28.99 20.28 -8.89
CA VAL A 57 -27.57 20.07 -9.15
C VAL A 57 -27.17 20.72 -10.49
N PRO A 58 -26.22 21.67 -10.53
CA PRO A 58 -25.80 22.29 -11.79
C PRO A 58 -25.03 21.31 -12.69
N SER A 59 -24.81 21.65 -13.96
CA SER A 59 -23.93 20.85 -14.82
C SER A 59 -22.51 20.81 -14.26
N GLY A 60 -21.92 19.62 -14.17
CA GLY A 60 -20.64 19.43 -13.50
C GLY A 60 -20.29 17.97 -13.33
N SER A 61 -19.17 17.72 -12.68
CA SER A 61 -18.71 16.37 -12.32
C SER A 61 -18.80 16.22 -10.81
N TYR A 62 -19.56 15.24 -10.35
CA TYR A 62 -19.86 15.04 -8.94
C TYR A 62 -19.49 13.63 -8.52
N VAL A 63 -19.19 13.45 -7.24
CA VAL A 63 -19.08 12.12 -6.63
C VAL A 63 -20.27 11.92 -5.72
N VAL A 64 -21.05 10.88 -5.99
CA VAL A 64 -22.20 10.47 -5.19
C VAL A 64 -21.78 9.30 -4.31
N SER A 65 -21.97 9.45 -3.01
CA SER A 65 -21.66 8.45 -1.99
C SER A 65 -22.87 8.27 -1.08
N VAL A 66 -23.08 7.05 -0.58
CA VAL A 66 -24.12 6.77 0.42
C VAL A 66 -23.44 6.59 1.77
N SER A 67 -23.84 7.40 2.74
CA SER A 67 -23.41 7.31 4.13
C SER A 67 -24.42 6.48 4.91
N SER A 68 -23.96 5.40 5.54
CA SER A 68 -24.74 4.55 6.43
C SER A 68 -23.85 4.07 7.59
N PRO A 69 -24.40 3.93 8.81
CA PRO A 69 -23.69 3.30 9.91
C PRO A 69 -23.68 1.76 9.79
N TRP A 70 -24.51 1.16 8.94
CA TRP A 70 -24.70 -0.29 8.89
C TRP A 70 -23.97 -0.95 7.72
N TYR A 71 -23.83 -0.23 6.60
CA TYR A 71 -23.26 -0.76 5.36
C TYR A 71 -22.32 0.24 4.69
N VAL A 72 -21.32 -0.29 4.00
CA VAL A 72 -20.40 0.49 3.17
C VAL A 72 -20.82 0.35 1.72
N PHE A 73 -20.93 1.48 1.03
CA PHE A 73 -21.27 1.56 -0.39
C PHE A 73 -20.10 2.10 -1.19
N GLU A 74 -19.97 1.66 -2.43
CA GLU A 74 -18.96 2.18 -3.34
C GLU A 74 -19.38 3.55 -3.91
N PRO A 75 -18.53 4.59 -3.87
CA PRO A 75 -18.86 5.89 -4.46
C PRO A 75 -18.87 5.83 -5.99
N ILE A 76 -19.80 6.56 -6.59
CA ILE A 76 -19.99 6.62 -8.05
C ILE A 76 -19.79 8.06 -8.51
N ARG A 77 -18.97 8.26 -9.54
CA ARG A 77 -18.77 9.54 -10.20
C ARG A 77 -19.86 9.77 -11.24
N VAL A 78 -20.50 10.92 -11.20
CA VAL A 78 -21.58 11.31 -12.09
C VAL A 78 -21.20 12.60 -12.81
N ASP A 79 -21.13 12.53 -14.13
CA ASP A 79 -20.87 13.68 -14.98
C ASP A 79 -22.17 14.12 -15.65
N ILE A 80 -22.55 15.37 -15.41
CA ILE A 80 -23.74 16.01 -15.96
C ILE A 80 -23.28 17.05 -16.98
N ASN A 81 -23.63 16.85 -18.24
CA ASN A 81 -23.35 17.83 -19.29
C ASN A 81 -24.34 19.02 -19.21
N ALA A 82 -23.99 20.18 -19.77
CA ALA A 82 -24.89 21.33 -19.94
C ALA A 82 -26.14 21.01 -20.79
N ASN A 83 -26.12 19.90 -21.52
CA ASN A 83 -27.26 19.39 -22.27
C ASN A 83 -28.18 18.48 -21.42
N GLY A 84 -27.86 18.25 -20.14
CA GLY A 84 -28.59 17.36 -19.24
C GLY A 84 -28.33 15.86 -19.44
N LYS A 85 -27.38 15.48 -20.32
CA LYS A 85 -26.97 14.09 -20.47
C LYS A 85 -26.10 13.67 -19.28
N ILE A 86 -26.56 12.66 -18.55
CA ILE A 86 -25.88 12.12 -17.37
C ILE A 86 -25.06 10.89 -17.77
N ARG A 87 -23.83 10.80 -17.26
CA ARG A 87 -22.95 9.64 -17.39
C ARG A 87 -22.43 9.25 -16.01
N ALA A 88 -22.61 8.00 -15.61
CA ALA A 88 -22.10 7.48 -14.35
C ALA A 88 -20.88 6.57 -14.59
N ARG A 89 -19.89 6.66 -13.69
CA ARG A 89 -18.63 5.89 -13.75
C ARG A 89 -18.19 5.51 -12.34
N LYS A 90 -17.53 4.36 -12.19
CA LYS A 90 -16.93 3.96 -10.92
C LYS A 90 -15.77 4.90 -10.57
N VAL A 91 -15.66 5.30 -9.31
CA VAL A 91 -14.56 6.17 -8.85
C VAL A 91 -13.29 5.33 -8.77
N ASN A 92 -12.26 5.71 -9.54
CA ASN A 92 -10.95 5.10 -9.45
C ASN A 92 -9.88 6.19 -9.30
N PHE A 93 -9.18 6.17 -8.17
CA PHE A 93 -8.12 7.14 -7.87
C PHE A 93 -6.74 6.70 -8.38
N LEU A 94 -6.52 5.39 -8.58
CA LEU A 94 -5.22 4.86 -9.00
C LEU A 94 -5.03 5.02 -10.52
N GLU A 95 -6.09 4.79 -11.30
CA GLU A 95 -6.05 4.87 -12.75
C GLU A 95 -7.18 5.78 -13.27
N PRO A 96 -6.98 7.10 -13.34
CA PRO A 96 -8.02 8.04 -13.74
C PRO A 96 -8.48 7.87 -15.20
N GLY A 97 -7.63 7.28 -16.06
CA GLY A 97 -7.95 7.00 -17.46
C GLY A 97 -8.82 5.75 -17.65
N LYS A 98 -8.92 4.88 -16.65
CA LYS A 98 -9.72 3.66 -16.74
C LYS A 98 -11.19 3.97 -16.46
N VAL A 99 -11.97 4.06 -17.52
CA VAL A 99 -13.38 4.38 -17.45
C VAL A 99 -14.22 3.10 -17.38
N MET A 100 -14.75 2.80 -16.20
CA MET A 100 -15.81 1.80 -16.03
C MET A 100 -17.15 2.51 -15.98
N LEU A 101 -17.94 2.40 -17.05
CA LEU A 101 -19.27 3.00 -17.11
C LEU A 101 -20.23 2.23 -16.20
N VAL A 102 -21.03 2.98 -15.46
CA VAL A 102 -22.12 2.47 -14.63
C VAL A 102 -23.45 2.88 -15.29
N LYS A 103 -24.45 2.00 -15.24
CA LYS A 103 -25.77 2.29 -15.77
C LYS A 103 -26.43 3.41 -14.96
N TYR A 104 -27.22 4.25 -15.64
CA TYR A 104 -28.09 5.23 -15.02
C TYR A 104 -29.56 4.78 -15.19
N PRO A 105 -30.47 4.95 -14.20
CA PRO A 105 -30.29 5.53 -12.85
C PRO A 105 -29.25 4.80 -11.98
N LEU A 106 -28.73 5.47 -10.96
CA LEU A 106 -27.64 4.94 -10.13
C LEU A 106 -28.15 3.79 -9.26
N HIS A 107 -27.44 2.67 -9.25
CA HIS A 107 -27.72 1.57 -8.33
C HIS A 107 -26.55 1.45 -7.35
N PHE A 108 -26.85 1.52 -6.06
CA PHE A 108 -25.87 1.32 -4.99
C PHE A 108 -26.10 -0.05 -4.36
N ASP A 109 -25.15 -0.95 -4.59
CA ASP A 109 -25.10 -2.26 -3.95
C ASP A 109 -24.22 -2.19 -2.70
N THR A 110 -24.56 -2.96 -1.67
CA THR A 110 -23.73 -3.09 -0.46
C THR A 110 -22.40 -3.75 -0.80
N TYR A 111 -21.30 -3.05 -0.50
CA TYR A 111 -19.96 -3.56 -0.72
C TYR A 111 -19.48 -4.41 0.45
N ASN A 112 -19.63 -3.91 1.69
CA ASN A 112 -19.19 -4.60 2.90
C ASN A 112 -19.90 -4.06 4.15
N GLU A 113 -19.90 -4.83 5.23
CA GLU A 113 -20.29 -4.34 6.56
C GLU A 113 -19.08 -3.64 7.23
N PRO A 114 -19.27 -2.44 7.80
CA PRO A 114 -18.21 -1.70 8.45
C PRO A 114 -17.79 -2.40 9.75
N ASN A 115 -16.55 -2.87 9.81
CA ASN A 115 -15.98 -3.36 11.07
C ASN A 115 -15.40 -2.20 11.88
N TYR A 116 -16.24 -1.53 12.66
CA TYR A 116 -15.82 -0.43 13.54
C TYR A 116 -14.90 -0.89 14.67
N PHE A 117 -14.98 -2.16 15.06
CA PHE A 117 -14.29 -2.68 16.24
C PHE A 117 -13.18 -3.64 15.84
N LYS A 118 -11.94 -3.18 15.99
CA LYS A 118 -10.78 -4.08 15.98
C LYS A 118 -10.74 -4.83 17.31
N LYS A 119 -10.75 -6.16 17.26
CA LYS A 119 -10.48 -6.99 18.44
C LYS A 119 -9.07 -6.68 18.94
N ARG A 120 -8.90 -6.59 20.27
CA ARG A 120 -7.57 -6.39 20.86
C ARG A 120 -6.70 -7.60 20.52
N GLU A 121 -5.45 -7.34 20.15
CA GLU A 121 -4.45 -8.40 20.05
C GLU A 121 -4.32 -9.07 21.42
N VAL A 122 -4.65 -10.35 21.46
CA VAL A 122 -4.48 -11.15 22.67
C VAL A 122 -3.08 -11.76 22.64
N TYR A 123 -2.42 -11.79 23.79
CA TYR A 123 -1.19 -12.55 23.94
C TYR A 123 -1.50 -14.03 23.72
N ARG A 124 -1.15 -14.55 22.55
CA ARG A 124 -1.22 -16.00 22.30
C ARG A 124 0.09 -16.59 22.79
N TRP A 125 0.01 -17.61 23.62
CA TRP A 125 1.21 -18.35 24.07
C TRP A 125 2.04 -18.87 22.89
N ASN A 126 1.37 -19.28 21.80
CA ASN A 126 2.04 -19.67 20.56
C ASN A 126 2.84 -18.51 19.96
N ASP A 127 2.29 -17.29 19.92
CA ASP A 127 2.97 -16.13 19.34
C ASP A 127 4.17 -15.69 20.19
N ILE A 128 4.17 -16.00 21.50
CA ILE A 128 5.31 -15.78 22.39
C ILE A 128 6.42 -16.81 22.10
N VAL A 129 6.07 -18.10 22.01
CA VAL A 129 7.05 -19.18 21.76
C VAL A 129 7.67 -19.08 20.37
N PHE A 130 6.87 -18.73 19.35
CA PHE A 130 7.35 -18.56 17.97
C PHE A 130 7.88 -17.15 17.67
N ASN A 131 8.01 -16.29 18.69
CA ASN A 131 8.65 -14.99 18.52
C ASN A 131 10.16 -15.18 18.36
N PRO A 132 10.80 -14.57 17.34
CA PRO A 132 12.25 -14.63 17.15
C PRO A 132 13.06 -14.16 18.36
N MET A 133 12.47 -13.35 19.25
CA MET A 133 13.12 -12.90 20.48
C MET A 133 13.17 -13.98 21.58
N PHE A 134 12.12 -14.77 21.76
CA PHE A 134 12.03 -15.74 22.87
C PHE A 134 12.43 -17.16 22.48
N ALA A 135 12.32 -17.51 21.19
CA ALA A 135 12.75 -18.81 20.66
C ALA A 135 14.21 -19.20 21.05
N PRO A 136 15.24 -18.33 20.92
CA PRO A 136 16.60 -18.69 21.32
C PRO A 136 16.78 -18.84 22.84
N ILE A 137 15.98 -18.14 23.65
CA ILE A 137 16.02 -18.25 25.12
C ILE A 137 15.49 -19.63 25.54
N ILE A 138 14.36 -20.06 24.97
CA ILE A 138 13.77 -21.38 25.23
C ILE A 138 14.72 -22.49 24.75
N LEU A 139 15.30 -22.34 23.56
CA LEU A 139 16.31 -23.27 23.04
C LEU A 139 17.53 -23.35 23.98
N GLY A 140 18.02 -22.21 24.46
CA GLY A 140 19.13 -22.14 25.40
C GLY A 140 18.83 -22.82 26.74
N MET A 141 17.60 -22.68 27.26
CA MET A 141 17.16 -23.37 28.48
C MET A 141 17.12 -24.90 28.31
N ILE A 142 16.61 -25.39 27.17
CA ILE A 142 16.62 -26.82 26.84
C ILE A 142 18.08 -27.30 26.76
N LEU A 143 18.92 -26.59 26.03
CA LEU A 143 20.33 -26.94 25.90
C LEU A 143 21.00 -26.96 27.28
N PHE A 144 20.83 -25.95 28.12
CA PHE A 144 21.42 -25.91 29.46
C PHE A 144 21.02 -27.09 30.35
N PHE A 145 19.80 -27.60 30.22
CA PHE A 145 19.34 -28.75 31.01
C PHE A 145 19.85 -30.09 30.48
N PHE A 146 19.96 -30.24 29.15
CA PHE A 146 20.35 -31.51 28.51
C PHE A 146 21.84 -31.61 28.21
N LEU A 147 22.55 -30.50 27.98
CA LEU A 147 24.00 -30.46 27.74
C LEU A 147 24.81 -31.16 28.85
N PRO A 148 24.57 -30.93 30.16
CA PRO A 148 25.30 -31.65 31.21
C PRO A 148 24.95 -33.14 31.29
N LYS A 149 23.80 -33.56 30.75
CA LYS A 149 23.38 -34.98 30.68
C LYS A 149 23.99 -35.73 29.49
N LEU A 150 24.45 -35.00 28.47
CA LEU A 150 25.06 -35.56 27.26
C LEU A 150 26.60 -35.53 27.32
N LEU A 151 27.19 -34.73 28.22
CA LEU A 151 28.63 -34.71 28.47
C LEU A 151 29.02 -35.87 29.41
N PRO A 152 29.90 -36.79 28.99
CA PRO A 152 30.39 -37.85 29.87
C PRO A 152 31.16 -37.23 31.04
N GLN A 153 30.87 -37.73 32.25
CA GLN A 153 31.56 -37.36 33.47
C GLN A 153 33.05 -37.78 33.35
N GLU A 154 33.92 -36.76 33.31
CA GLU A 154 35.22 -36.69 34.01
C GLU A 154 36.50 -36.57 33.15
N GLN A 155 36.59 -37.06 31.90
CA GLN A 155 37.88 -36.99 31.16
C GLN A 155 37.85 -36.28 29.79
N GLU A 156 36.75 -36.38 29.04
CA GLU A 156 36.64 -35.71 27.72
C GLU A 156 36.04 -34.30 27.83
N ALA A 157 35.17 -34.07 28.83
CA ALA A 157 34.55 -32.76 29.07
C ALA A 157 35.59 -31.65 29.35
N GLN A 158 36.69 -31.97 30.04
CA GLN A 158 37.74 -31.00 30.36
C GLN A 158 38.57 -30.58 29.14
N GLN A 159 38.52 -31.32 28.03
CA GLN A 159 39.19 -30.95 26.77
C GLN A 159 38.27 -30.14 25.86
N ILE A 160 36.96 -30.38 25.91
CA ILE A 160 35.94 -29.69 25.11
C ILE A 160 35.57 -28.32 25.72
N ILE A 161 35.59 -28.19 27.05
CA ILE A 161 35.31 -26.93 27.77
C ILE A 161 36.32 -25.79 27.48
N PRO A 162 37.65 -26.00 27.42
CA PRO A 162 38.60 -24.95 27.06
C PRO A 162 38.50 -24.52 25.59
N GLU A 163 38.15 -25.44 24.67
CA GLU A 163 37.88 -25.11 23.26
C GLU A 163 36.58 -24.30 23.12
N ALA A 164 35.54 -24.63 23.89
CA ALA A 164 34.30 -23.85 23.95
C ALA A 164 34.51 -22.48 24.61
N ASN A 165 35.46 -22.32 25.55
CA ASN A 165 35.75 -21.04 26.18
C ASN A 165 36.33 -20.01 25.19
N ASP A 166 37.02 -20.44 24.13
CA ASP A 166 37.44 -19.58 23.01
C ASP A 166 36.25 -19.13 22.11
N ILE A 167 35.13 -19.87 22.13
CA ILE A 167 33.89 -19.51 21.42
C ILE A 167 33.00 -18.59 22.27
N PHE A 168 32.89 -18.85 23.57
CA PHE A 168 32.07 -18.07 24.51
C PHE A 168 32.76 -16.80 25.01
N GLN A 169 34.09 -16.68 24.90
CA GLN A 169 34.83 -15.45 25.10
C GLN A 169 35.32 -14.92 23.75
N PRO A 170 34.59 -14.00 23.11
CA PRO A 170 34.93 -13.56 21.77
C PRO A 170 36.19 -12.69 21.82
N LYS A 171 37.36 -13.29 21.59
CA LYS A 171 38.44 -12.56 20.93
C LYS A 171 38.03 -12.37 19.47
N TYR A 172 37.23 -11.34 19.21
CA TYR A 172 36.97 -10.64 17.93
C TYR A 172 37.44 -11.35 16.63
N ASN A 173 37.08 -12.60 16.39
CA ASN A 173 37.45 -13.38 15.19
C ASN A 173 36.56 -14.62 15.03
N ILE A 174 35.27 -14.49 15.34
CA ILE A 174 34.28 -15.47 14.87
C ILE A 174 33.91 -15.12 13.42
N PRO A 175 33.90 -16.10 12.49
CA PRO A 175 33.42 -15.88 11.13
C PRO A 175 31.98 -15.34 11.15
N ASP A 176 31.69 -14.41 10.23
CA ASP A 176 30.41 -13.69 10.20
C ASP A 176 29.22 -14.66 10.25
N ILE A 177 28.42 -14.52 11.30
CA ILE A 177 27.27 -15.39 11.58
C ILE A 177 26.25 -15.29 10.43
N ALA A 178 26.24 -14.16 9.70
CA ALA A 178 25.46 -14.00 8.48
C ALA A 178 25.87 -14.99 7.39
N ASP A 179 27.16 -15.25 7.20
CA ASP A 179 27.68 -16.20 6.19
C ASP A 179 27.41 -17.66 6.60
N LEU A 180 27.46 -17.97 7.89
CA LEU A 180 27.14 -19.30 8.40
C LEU A 180 25.63 -19.60 8.31
N CYS A 181 24.79 -18.66 8.71
CA CYS A 181 23.34 -18.79 8.58
C CYS A 181 22.91 -18.81 7.10
N ALA A 182 23.56 -18.02 6.24
CA ALA A 182 23.32 -18.05 4.79
C ALA A 182 23.69 -19.40 4.17
N ARG A 183 24.74 -20.09 4.66
CA ARG A 183 25.10 -21.44 4.21
C ARG A 183 24.11 -22.52 4.67
N TRP A 184 23.46 -22.33 5.81
CA TRP A 184 22.52 -23.30 6.37
C TRP A 184 21.08 -23.12 5.85
N PHE A 185 20.61 -21.88 5.75
CA PHE A 185 19.23 -21.56 5.34
C PHE A 185 19.12 -21.14 3.86
N GLY A 186 20.22 -20.72 3.24
CA GLY A 186 20.27 -20.39 1.82
C GLY A 186 20.92 -21.53 1.04
N GLY A 187 20.12 -22.33 0.35
CA GLY A 187 20.62 -23.35 -0.58
C GLY A 187 21.69 -22.83 -1.57
N PRO A 188 22.41 -23.74 -2.26
CA PRO A 188 23.73 -23.47 -2.83
C PRO A 188 23.70 -22.29 -3.81
N ARG A 189 24.30 -21.16 -3.44
CA ARG A 189 24.59 -20.05 -4.36
C ARG A 189 26.01 -20.16 -4.91
N ARG A 190 26.10 -20.02 -6.22
CA ARG A 190 27.33 -20.00 -7.00
C ARG A 190 28.21 -18.83 -6.59
N GLN A 191 29.45 -19.17 -6.28
CA GLN A 191 30.54 -18.29 -5.88
C GLN A 191 30.82 -17.25 -6.96
N GLY A 192 30.66 -15.97 -6.61
CA GLY A 192 31.01 -14.82 -7.45
C GLY A 192 31.80 -13.81 -6.63
N GLN A 193 33.13 -13.97 -6.67
CA GLN A 193 34.22 -13.00 -6.44
C GLN A 193 34.10 -11.99 -5.28
N ALA A 194 35.00 -12.20 -4.31
CA ALA A 194 35.30 -11.31 -3.20
C ALA A 194 35.76 -9.91 -3.66
N ILE A 195 35.19 -8.88 -3.03
CA ILE A 195 35.75 -7.52 -3.04
C ILE A 195 36.78 -7.48 -1.91
N GLN A 196 38.06 -7.54 -2.27
CA GLN A 196 39.17 -7.30 -1.35
C GLN A 196 39.71 -5.90 -1.62
N GLU A 197 39.36 -4.96 -0.74
CA GLU A 197 39.98 -3.65 -0.67
C GLU A 197 41.44 -3.79 -0.21
N SER A 198 42.38 -3.33 -1.03
CA SER A 198 43.72 -2.98 -0.58
C SER A 198 44.01 -1.56 -1.08
N MET A 199 44.27 -0.67 -0.13
CA MET A 199 44.91 0.62 -0.40
C MET A 199 46.28 0.36 -1.04
N VAL A 200 46.63 1.13 -2.08
CA VAL A 200 47.90 1.87 -2.24
C VAL A 200 47.91 2.47 -3.65
N GLN A 201 47.92 3.80 -3.67
CA GLN A 201 48.49 4.70 -4.68
C GLN A 201 48.21 4.47 -6.17
N GLY A 202 47.74 5.56 -6.81
CA GLY A 202 48.06 5.84 -8.20
C GLY A 202 46.88 6.33 -9.02
N LYS A 203 46.70 7.65 -9.04
CA LYS A 203 45.90 8.33 -10.07
C LYS A 203 46.31 7.82 -11.46
N LYS A 204 45.35 7.32 -12.23
CA LYS A 204 45.44 7.24 -13.70
C LYS A 204 44.17 7.81 -14.33
N PRO A 205 44.31 8.56 -15.43
CA PRO A 205 43.26 9.46 -15.89
C PRO A 205 42.15 8.72 -16.63
N PHE A 206 40.93 9.23 -16.45
CA PHE A 206 39.75 8.84 -17.21
C PHE A 206 39.90 9.27 -18.68
N ASN A 207 40.19 8.32 -19.56
CA ASN A 207 40.36 8.55 -20.99
C ASN A 207 39.01 8.43 -21.72
N ASP A 208 38.30 9.55 -21.85
CA ASP A 208 37.03 9.59 -22.56
C ASP A 208 37.23 9.80 -24.08
N LYS A 209 37.19 8.71 -24.83
CA LYS A 209 37.27 8.70 -26.30
C LYS A 209 36.09 9.40 -27.00
N ARG A 210 35.11 9.95 -26.26
CA ARG A 210 34.01 10.73 -26.85
C ARG A 210 34.34 12.20 -27.13
N LEU A 211 35.37 12.77 -26.50
CA LEU A 211 35.74 14.18 -26.71
C LEU A 211 36.67 14.41 -27.91
N GLN A 212 37.37 13.37 -28.40
CA GLN A 212 38.23 13.50 -29.60
C GLN A 212 37.45 13.49 -30.93
N ARG A 213 36.16 13.12 -30.93
CA ARG A 213 35.32 13.12 -32.14
C ARG A 213 34.74 14.50 -32.50
N LYS A 214 34.82 15.51 -31.62
CA LYS A 214 34.35 16.87 -31.93
C LYS A 214 35.43 17.76 -32.57
N ASN A 215 36.71 17.62 -32.20
CA ASN A 215 37.78 18.45 -32.78
C ASN A 215 38.22 18.03 -34.19
N LYS A 216 37.96 16.79 -34.64
CA LYS A 216 38.27 16.38 -36.02
C LYS A 216 37.26 16.87 -37.08
N LYS A 217 36.18 17.55 -36.67
CA LYS A 217 35.18 18.14 -37.59
C LYS A 217 35.31 19.66 -37.78
N GLN A 218 36.17 20.35 -37.01
CA GLN A 218 36.40 21.79 -37.17
C GLN A 218 37.68 22.12 -37.95
N THR A 219 38.69 21.24 -37.99
CA THR A 219 39.95 21.47 -38.74
C THR A 219 39.85 21.14 -40.24
N ASN A 220 38.66 20.83 -40.77
CA ASN A 220 38.42 20.56 -42.20
C ASN A 220 37.49 21.61 -42.84
N ARG A 221 37.39 22.81 -42.26
CA ARG A 221 36.64 23.95 -42.83
C ARG A 221 37.47 25.23 -42.98
N GLU A 222 38.77 25.16 -42.72
CA GLU A 222 39.72 26.24 -43.03
C GLU A 222 40.87 25.65 -43.83
N ASN A 223 40.58 25.37 -45.10
CA ASN A 223 41.47 25.33 -46.26
C ASN A 223 40.59 25.28 -47.51
#